data_AF-A0A3D0XAL8-F1
#
_entry.id   AF-A0A3D0XAL8-F1
#
_cell.length_a   1.000
_cell.length_b   1.000
_cell.length_c   1.000
_cell.angle_alpha   90.00
_cell.angle_beta   90.00
_cell.angle_gamma   90.00
#
_symmetry.space_group_name_H-M   'P 1'
#
loop_
_entity.id
_entity.type
_entity.pdbx_description
1 polymer ?
#
loop_
_entity_poly.entity_id
_entity_poly.type
_entity_poly.pdbx_seq_one_letter_code
_entity_poly.pdbx_strand_id
1 'polypeptide(L)'
;TTGTQASFLELFDGDHQKCKELDKKIAEKMGYKSCFPVSGQTYSRKLDSQFLNVLAGIAQSAAKFSNDIRLLQHLKEVEEPFEKHQIGSSAMAYKRNPMRSERIGSLSR
;
A
#
# COMPACT_ATOMS: atom_id res chain seq x y z
N THR A 1 20.03 -16.10 11.51
CA THR A 1 19.04 -17.06 12.03
C THR A 1 18.21 -16.50 13.19
N THR A 2 18.77 -15.69 14.11
CA THR A 2 18.01 -15.18 15.29
C THR A 2 18.10 -13.68 15.55
N GLY A 3 18.76 -12.90 14.67
CA GLY A 3 18.86 -11.44 14.79
C GLY A 3 20.02 -10.91 15.65
N THR A 4 20.88 -11.79 16.14
CA THR A 4 22.01 -11.44 17.03
C THR A 4 23.30 -11.04 16.30
N GLN A 5 23.33 -11.12 14.96
CA GLN A 5 24.50 -10.86 14.12
C GLN A 5 25.75 -11.72 14.43
N ALA A 6 25.59 -12.82 15.18
CA ALA A 6 26.72 -13.65 15.65
C ALA A 6 27.67 -14.10 14.53
N SER A 7 27.14 -14.51 13.38
CA SER A 7 27.96 -14.93 12.22
C SER A 7 28.80 -13.80 11.64
N PHE A 8 28.29 -12.56 11.64
CA PHE A 8 29.06 -11.39 11.18
C PHE A 8 30.07 -10.94 12.22
N LEU A 9 29.73 -11.07 13.50
CA LEU A 9 30.66 -10.76 14.59
C LEU A 9 31.86 -11.72 14.59
N GLU A 10 31.62 -13.02 14.38
CA GLU A 10 32.67 -14.02 14.19
C GLU A 10 33.53 -13.72 12.97
N LEU A 11 32.91 -13.37 11.83
CA LEU A 11 33.60 -12.98 10.60
C LEU A 11 34.51 -11.75 10.78
N PHE A 12 34.19 -10.87 11.72
CA PHE A 12 34.95 -9.66 12.02
C PHE A 12 35.78 -9.78 13.31
N ASP A 13 36.12 -11.00 13.74
CA ASP A 13 36.99 -11.25 14.89
C ASP A 13 36.51 -10.57 16.19
N GLY A 14 35.19 -10.47 16.39
CA GLY A 14 34.59 -9.82 17.57
C GLY A 14 34.42 -8.30 17.45
N ASP A 15 34.70 -7.69 16.30
CA ASP A 15 34.57 -6.24 16.11
C ASP A 15 33.11 -5.81 15.85
N HIS A 16 32.44 -5.38 16.91
CA HIS A 16 31.08 -4.85 16.85
C HIS A 16 30.95 -3.57 16.01
N GLN A 17 32.02 -2.77 15.87
CA GLN A 17 31.96 -1.52 15.13
C GLN A 17 31.87 -1.81 13.63
N LYS A 18 32.62 -2.79 13.13
CA LYS A 18 32.50 -3.27 11.74
C LYS A 18 31.11 -3.81 11.43
N CYS A 19 30.48 -4.54 12.35
CA CYS A 19 29.10 -5.01 12.18
C CYS A 19 28.11 -3.83 11.99
N LYS A 20 28.22 -2.79 12.82
CA LYS A 20 27.36 -1.59 12.71
C LYS A 20 27.59 -0.81 11.43
N GLU A 21 28.85 -0.68 11.01
CA GLU A 21 29.20 -0.02 9.76
C GLU A 21 28.71 -0.79 8.54
N LEU A 22 28.75 -2.12 8.59
CA LEU A 22 28.24 -2.98 7.52
C LEU A 22 26.74 -2.74 7.32
N ASP A 23 25.94 -2.79 8.40
CA ASP A 23 24.49 -2.52 8.32
C ASP A 23 24.20 -1.15 7.72
N LYS A 24 24.93 -0.12 8.15
CA LYS A 24 24.76 1.25 7.64
C LYS A 24 25.08 1.33 6.15
N LYS A 25 26.21 0.76 5.72
CA LYS A 25 26.62 0.75 4.30
C LYS A 25 25.62 0.01 3.43
N ILE A 26 25.05 -1.10 3.92
CA ILE A 26 24.02 -1.84 3.19
C ILE A 26 22.74 -1.01 3.06
N ALA A 27 22.26 -0.39 4.15
CA ALA A 27 21.08 0.47 4.09
C ALA A 27 21.26 1.65 3.15
N GLU A 28 22.40 2.34 3.21
CA GLU A 28 22.72 3.45 2.30
C GLU A 28 22.72 3.01 0.84
N LYS A 29 23.34 1.86 0.53
CA LYS A 29 23.33 1.28 -0.83
C LYS A 29 21.94 0.91 -1.32
N MET A 30 21.04 0.52 -0.40
CA MET A 30 19.64 0.20 -0.71
C MET A 30 18.72 1.43 -0.68
N GLY A 31 19.23 2.63 -0.38
CA GLY A 31 18.45 3.87 -0.32
C GLY A 31 17.63 4.05 0.97
N TYR A 32 17.91 3.27 2.01
CA TYR A 32 17.27 3.41 3.32
C TYR A 32 18.05 4.36 4.23
N LYS A 33 17.31 5.18 4.99
CA LYS A 33 17.90 6.13 5.96
C LYS A 33 18.36 5.46 7.26
N SER A 34 17.80 4.30 7.60
CA SER A 34 18.02 3.62 8.88
C SER A 34 17.68 2.13 8.80
N CYS A 35 18.31 1.33 9.68
CA CYS A 35 18.00 -0.08 9.90
C CYS A 35 17.18 -0.28 11.17
N PHE A 36 16.54 -1.46 11.30
CA PHE A 36 15.99 -1.89 12.57
C PHE A 36 17.14 -2.21 13.55
N PRO A 37 17.19 -1.57 14.74
CA PRO A 37 18.23 -1.87 15.73
C PRO A 37 18.00 -3.21 16.44
N VAL A 38 16.74 -3.69 16.44
CA VAL A 38 16.33 -4.95 17.06
C VAL A 38 15.41 -5.69 16.10
N SER A 39 15.83 -6.89 15.71
CA SER A 39 15.05 -7.82 14.90
C SER A 39 15.30 -9.25 15.35
N GLY A 40 14.39 -10.16 15.01
CA GLY A 40 14.67 -11.59 15.08
C GLY A 40 15.33 -12.05 13.78
N GLN A 41 14.88 -13.18 13.24
CA GLN A 41 15.24 -13.61 11.89
C GLN A 41 14.77 -12.63 10.80
N THR A 42 13.65 -11.94 11.04
CA THR A 42 13.04 -10.97 10.13
C THR A 42 12.65 -9.71 10.91
N TYR A 43 12.23 -8.67 10.20
CA TYR A 43 11.64 -7.47 10.79
C TYR A 43 10.32 -7.80 11.51
N SER A 44 9.86 -6.91 12.39
CA SER A 44 8.59 -7.12 13.11
C SER A 44 7.39 -7.04 12.17
N ARG A 45 6.57 -8.10 12.13
CA ARG A 45 5.31 -8.14 11.37
C ARG A 45 4.26 -7.12 11.85
N LYS A 46 4.48 -6.49 13.01
CA LYS A 46 3.71 -5.31 13.44
C LYS A 46 3.79 -4.17 12.41
N LEU A 47 4.93 -4.03 11.72
CA LEU A 47 5.07 -3.06 10.64
C LEU A 47 4.08 -3.35 9.52
N ASP A 48 3.95 -4.61 9.09
CA ASP A 48 3.00 -5.02 8.04
C ASP A 48 1.56 -4.64 8.42
N SER A 49 1.15 -4.90 9.67
CA SER A 49 -0.17 -4.51 10.17
C SER A 49 -0.37 -2.99 10.18
N GLN A 50 0.65 -2.20 10.52
CA GLN A 50 0.56 -0.74 10.47
C GLN A 50 0.34 -0.24 9.04
N PHE A 51 1.07 -0.80 8.07
CA PHE A 51 0.89 -0.46 6.65
C PHE A 51 -0.52 -0.82 6.17
N LEU A 52 -0.99 -2.03 6.47
CA LEU A 52 -2.33 -2.47 6.08
C LEU A 52 -3.43 -1.62 6.73
N ASN A 53 -3.26 -1.20 7.98
CA ASN A 53 -4.23 -0.31 8.63
C ASN A 53 -4.34 1.06 7.96
N VAL A 54 -3.22 1.62 7.48
CA VAL A 54 -3.24 2.88 6.71
C VAL A 54 -3.99 2.68 5.39
N LEU A 55 -3.67 1.61 4.66
CA LEU A 55 -4.36 1.29 3.40
C LEU A 55 -5.86 1.03 3.62
N ALA A 56 -6.22 0.34 4.70
CA ALA A 56 -7.61 0.10 5.08
C ALA A 56 -8.35 1.40 5.39
N GLY A 57 -7.70 2.39 6.02
CA GLY A 57 -8.27 3.71 6.25
C GLY A 57 -8.53 4.48 4.95
N ILE A 58 -7.61 4.40 3.99
CA ILE A 58 -7.78 4.97 2.64
C ILE A 58 -8.95 4.28 1.93
N ALA A 59 -9.01 2.95 2.00
CA ALA A 59 -10.06 2.15 1.38
C ALA A 59 -11.45 2.49 1.95
N GLN A 60 -11.59 2.64 3.27
CA GLN A 60 -12.86 3.06 3.88
C GLN A 60 -13.33 4.43 3.36
N SER A 61 -12.40 5.37 3.21
CA SER A 61 -12.71 6.70 2.64
C SER A 61 -13.15 6.61 1.18
N ALA A 62 -12.45 5.79 0.37
CA ALA A 62 -12.77 5.57 -1.03
C ALA A 62 -14.11 4.81 -1.22
N ALA A 63 -14.42 3.83 -0.36
CA ALA A 63 -15.68 3.10 -0.37
C ALA A 63 -16.87 4.03 -0.07
N LYS A 64 -16.75 4.90 0.94
CA LYS A 64 -17.78 5.92 1.21
C LYS A 64 -17.95 6.87 0.03
N PHE A 65 -16.86 7.47 -0.44
CA PHE A 65 -16.88 8.44 -1.54
C PHE A 65 -17.53 7.85 -2.80
N SER A 66 -17.10 6.64 -3.19
CA SER A 66 -17.65 5.97 -4.36
C SER A 66 -19.14 5.63 -4.22
N ASN A 67 -19.61 5.30 -3.02
CA ASN A 67 -21.03 5.08 -2.76
C ASN A 67 -21.84 6.38 -2.95
N ASP A 68 -21.36 7.49 -2.39
CA ASP A 68 -22.02 8.78 -2.51
C ASP A 68 -22.12 9.24 -3.98
N ILE A 69 -21.04 9.11 -4.77
CA ILE A 69 -21.04 9.42 -6.21
C ILE A 69 -22.07 8.57 -6.97
N ARG A 70 -22.17 7.27 -6.68
CA ARG A 70 -23.13 6.38 -7.32
C ARG A 70 -24.58 6.79 -7.03
N LEU A 71 -24.86 7.21 -5.79
CA LEU A 71 -26.17 7.71 -5.40
C LEU A 71 -26.48 9.06 -6.07
N LEU A 72 -25.53 10.00 -6.10
CA LEU A 72 -25.70 11.29 -6.78
C LEU A 72 -25.93 11.12 -8.29
N GLN A 73 -25.26 10.14 -8.93
CA GLN A 73 -25.50 9.83 -10.34
C GLN A 73 -26.87 9.18 -10.58
N HIS A 74 -27.38 8.41 -9.63
CA HIS A 74 -28.77 7.95 -9.68
C HIS A 74 -29.77 9.12 -9.61
N LEU A 75 -29.47 10.15 -8.79
CA LEU A 75 -30.26 11.38 -8.70
C LEU A 75 -30.03 12.36 -9.86
N LYS A 76 -29.07 12.07 -10.75
CA LYS A 76 -28.68 12.92 -11.90
C LYS A 76 -28.10 14.29 -11.49
N GLU A 77 -27.56 14.40 -10.28
CA GLU A 77 -26.92 15.63 -9.80
C GLU A 77 -25.45 15.71 -10.21
N VAL A 78 -24.78 14.56 -10.28
CA VAL A 78 -23.36 14.42 -10.64
C VAL A 78 -23.20 13.22 -11.55
N GLU A 79 -22.33 13.31 -12.57
CA GLU A 79 -21.94 12.16 -13.39
C GLU A 79 -20.41 12.00 -13.38
N GLU A 80 -19.95 10.75 -13.44
CA GLU A 80 -18.55 10.46 -13.74
C GLU A 80 -18.17 10.92 -15.16
N PRO A 81 -16.87 11.21 -15.41
CA PRO A 81 -16.39 11.46 -16.76
C PRO A 81 -16.72 10.31 -17.70
N PHE A 82 -17.29 10.65 -18.86
CA PHE A 82 -17.65 9.69 -19.90
C PHE A 82 -16.73 9.87 -21.11
N GLU A 83 -15.93 8.85 -21.43
CA GLU A 83 -14.97 8.94 -22.53
C GLU A 83 -15.65 8.82 -23.90
N LYS A 84 -15.03 9.41 -24.92
CA LYS A 84 -15.58 9.46 -26.29
C LYS A 84 -15.94 8.09 -26.89
N HIS A 85 -15.22 7.04 -26.50
CA HIS A 85 -15.40 5.67 -26.98
C HIS A 85 -15.98 4.73 -25.91
N GLN A 86 -16.42 5.27 -24.77
CA GLN A 86 -16.95 4.47 -23.68
C GLN A 86 -18.35 3.96 -24.05
N ILE A 87 -18.54 2.65 -23.96
CA ILE A 87 -19.87 2.01 -24.10
C ILE A 87 -20.40 1.79 -22.68
N GLY A 88 -21.45 2.51 -22.31
CA GLY A 88 -22.05 2.39 -20.98
C GLY A 88 -22.92 1.14 -20.81
N SER A 89 -23.58 0.70 -21.88
CA SER A 89 -24.32 -0.57 -21.96
C SER A 89 -24.35 -1.06 -23.41
N SER A 90 -24.18 -2.38 -23.61
CA SER A 90 -24.28 -3.02 -24.93
C SER A 90 -25.69 -2.96 -25.52
N ALA A 91 -26.72 -2.80 -24.69
CA ALA A 91 -28.12 -2.79 -25.12
C ALA A 91 -28.75 -1.39 -25.15
N MET A 92 -28.16 -0.41 -24.45
CA MET A 92 -28.76 0.91 -24.26
C MET A 92 -27.72 2.02 -24.46
N ALA A 93 -27.74 2.65 -25.64
CA ALA A 93 -26.75 3.65 -26.04
C ALA A 93 -26.72 4.92 -25.15
N TYR A 94 -27.85 5.26 -24.51
CA TYR A 94 -27.94 6.42 -23.62
C TYR A 94 -27.59 6.12 -22.17
N LYS A 95 -27.44 4.83 -21.79
CA LYS A 95 -27.23 4.45 -20.40
C LYS A 95 -25.79 4.71 -19.98
N ARG A 96 -25.60 5.57 -18.97
CA ARG A 96 -24.30 5.87 -18.35
C ARG A 96 -24.24 5.30 -16.94
N ASN A 97 -23.38 4.32 -16.73
CA ASN A 97 -23.18 3.69 -15.42
C ASN A 97 -21.94 4.28 -14.73
N PRO A 98 -21.96 4.47 -13.40
CA PRO A 98 -20.81 4.93 -12.60
C PRO A 98 -19.78 3.80 -12.40
N MET A 99 -19.28 3.23 -13.49
CA MET A 99 -18.45 2.01 -13.48
C MET A 99 -17.12 2.22 -12.76
N ARG A 100 -16.58 3.45 -12.75
CA ARG A 100 -15.31 3.74 -12.07
C ARG A 100 -15.53 3.76 -10.57
N SER A 101 -16.58 4.44 -10.07
CA SER A 101 -16.93 4.40 -8.65
C SER A 101 -17.33 3.01 -8.20
N GLU A 102 -18.05 2.22 -9.03
CA GLU A 102 -18.32 0.81 -8.73
C GLU A 102 -17.03 0.01 -8.54
N ARG A 103 -16.04 0.20 -9.40
CA ARG A 103 -14.72 -0.45 -9.27
C ARG A 103 -13.95 0.02 -8.05
N ILE A 104 -13.96 1.33 -7.75
CA ILE A 104 -13.36 1.88 -6.52
C ILE A 104 -13.99 1.20 -5.30
N GLY A 105 -15.32 1.15 -5.22
CA GLY A 105 -16.02 0.52 -4.12
C GLY A 105 -15.73 -0.99 -4.00
N SER A 106 -15.53 -1.68 -5.14
CA SER A 106 -15.19 -3.10 -5.15
C SER A 106 -13.75 -3.38 -4.71
N LEU A 107 -12.77 -2.56 -5.10
CA LEU A 107 -11.37 -2.72 -4.70
C LEU A 107 -11.12 -2.26 -3.26
N SER A 108 -12.00 -1.42 -2.72
CA SER A 108 -11.90 -0.87 -1.38
C SER A 108 -12.50 -1.76 -0.28
N ARG A 109 -13.06 -2.92 -0.65
CA ARG A 109 -13.68 -3.89 0.27
C ARG A 109 -12.82 -5.13 0.40
#